data_AF-A0A453N1J0-F1
#
_entry.id   AF-A0A453N1J0-F1
#
_cell.length_a   1.000
_cell.length_b   1.000
_cell.length_c   1.000
_cell.angle_alpha   90.00
_cell.angle_beta   90.00
_cell.angle_gamma   90.00
#
_symmetry.space_group_name_H-M   'P 1'
#
loop_
_entity.id
_entity.type
_entity.pdbx_description
1 polymer ?
#
loop_
_entity_poly.entity_id
_entity_poly.type
_entity_poly.pdbx_seq_one_letter_code
_entity_poly.pdbx_strand_id
1 'polypeptide(L)'
;MDDCNIDGRKISSRSLKHLSITHCGYDLDCRLNISTPGLVSLKLDWFWGKTPFLENMALLQTACVNIGEGCEDVCLNYNSGVFCDANKNGCGNCLSKNDGRSDCVLLGGISSAKHLELISELGKFIFTRDLKCCPTFSKLKTLLLNEYWCEAPDLDPLACILQNSPVLEKLTLQLFSKGPDHKVEMKGSYTPMEGPSAISEHLNMVEVKCNVVDEKILKVLKLLSAFNIQFGFL
;
A
#
# COMPACT_ATOMS: atom_id res chain seq x y z
N MET A 1 25.89 -3.35 8.67
CA MET A 1 24.99 -2.87 7.61
C MET A 1 25.63 -1.61 7.10
N ASP A 2 25.89 -1.56 5.80
CA ASP A 2 26.48 -0.38 5.16
C ASP A 2 25.33 0.56 4.80
N ASP A 3 25.07 1.51 5.68
CA ASP A 3 23.95 2.44 5.51
C ASP A 3 24.29 3.44 4.40
N CYS A 4 23.47 3.46 3.35
CA CYS A 4 23.68 4.34 2.20
C CYS A 4 22.89 5.64 2.39
N ASN A 5 23.59 6.77 2.49
CA ASN A 5 22.96 8.09 2.54
C ASN A 5 22.81 8.67 1.13
N ILE A 6 21.60 9.11 0.79
CA ILE A 6 21.33 9.78 -0.50
C ILE A 6 21.58 11.28 -0.32
N ASP A 7 22.56 11.83 -1.03
CA ASP A 7 22.85 13.27 -0.99
C ASP A 7 22.08 13.99 -2.11
N GLY A 8 21.12 14.85 -1.74
CA GLY A 8 20.32 15.65 -2.68
C GLY A 8 18.80 15.42 -2.63
N ARG A 9 18.03 16.48 -2.87
CA ARG A 9 16.55 16.51 -2.69
C ARG A 9 15.75 15.80 -3.78
N LYS A 10 16.40 15.37 -4.88
CA LYS A 10 15.71 14.84 -6.06
C LYS A 10 16.54 13.77 -6.78
N ILE A 11 15.92 12.63 -7.06
CA ILE A 11 16.39 11.65 -8.05
C ILE A 11 15.62 11.91 -9.33
N SER A 12 16.29 12.28 -10.42
CA SER A 12 15.66 12.44 -11.72
C SER A 12 16.44 11.80 -12.84
N SER A 13 15.76 11.01 -13.66
CA SER A 13 16.36 10.38 -14.85
C SER A 13 15.31 10.06 -15.90
N ARG A 14 15.64 10.33 -17.17
CA ARG A 14 14.79 9.99 -18.32
C ARG A 14 15.07 8.60 -18.88
N SER A 15 16.28 8.07 -18.65
CA SER A 15 16.73 6.78 -19.18
C SER A 15 16.58 5.63 -18.17
N LEU A 16 16.49 5.93 -16.88
CA LEU A 16 16.41 4.91 -15.83
C LEU A 16 15.15 4.05 -15.99
N LYS A 17 15.35 2.73 -16.03
CA LYS A 17 14.27 1.74 -16.17
C LYS A 17 13.97 1.00 -14.87
N HIS A 18 14.97 0.81 -14.03
CA HIS A 18 14.87 0.07 -12.78
C HIS A 18 15.51 0.88 -11.67
N LEU A 19 14.77 1.09 -10.57
CA LEU A 19 15.25 1.79 -9.39
C LEU A 19 14.98 0.89 -8.18
N SER A 20 16.03 0.57 -7.44
CA SER A 20 15.94 -0.12 -6.17
C SER A 20 16.63 0.72 -5.11
N ILE A 21 15.87 1.15 -4.11
CA ILE A 21 16.36 1.84 -2.92
C ILE A 21 16.11 0.88 -1.76
N THR A 22 17.18 0.41 -1.15
CA THR A 22 17.12 -0.67 -0.17
C THR A 22 18.09 -0.38 0.97
N HIS A 23 17.60 -0.29 2.21
CA HIS A 23 18.40 0.12 3.37
C HIS A 23 19.15 1.46 3.14
N CYS A 24 18.46 2.42 2.53
CA CYS A 24 18.98 3.77 2.30
C CYS A 24 18.25 4.77 3.19
N GLY A 25 18.98 5.77 3.67
CA GLY A 25 18.43 6.90 4.41
C GLY A 25 18.54 8.21 3.64
N TYR A 26 17.68 9.15 4.03
CA TYR A 26 17.74 10.54 3.60
C TYR A 26 17.60 11.46 4.81
N ASP A 27 18.08 12.71 4.68
CA ASP A 27 17.93 13.77 5.69
C ASP A 27 16.48 13.81 6.24
N LEU A 28 16.36 13.62 7.56
CA LEU A 28 15.11 13.38 8.28
C LEU A 28 14.11 14.54 8.12
N ASP A 29 14.61 15.76 7.89
CA ASP A 29 13.77 16.94 7.77
C ASP A 29 13.13 17.08 6.38
N CYS A 30 13.70 16.47 5.34
CA CYS A 30 13.28 16.66 3.94
C CYS A 30 12.68 15.38 3.33
N ARG A 31 11.76 15.54 2.37
CA ARG A 31 11.21 14.41 1.60
C ARG A 31 11.96 14.29 0.27
N LEU A 32 12.54 13.12 0.00
CA LEU A 32 13.16 12.82 -1.28
C LEU A 32 12.12 12.84 -2.40
N ASN A 33 12.35 13.58 -3.49
CA ASN A 33 11.50 13.55 -4.68
C ASN A 33 12.10 12.62 -5.76
N ILE A 34 11.33 11.66 -6.27
CA ILE A 34 11.71 10.77 -7.35
C ILE A 34 10.90 11.09 -8.60
N SER A 35 11.60 11.55 -9.64
CA SER A 35 11.06 11.97 -10.94
C SER A 35 11.71 11.15 -12.07
N THR A 36 11.19 9.96 -12.31
CA THR A 36 11.73 9.03 -13.30
C THR A 36 10.62 8.54 -14.24
N PRO A 37 10.18 9.35 -15.23
CA PRO A 37 9.05 9.00 -16.08
C PRO A 37 9.29 7.75 -16.95
N GLY A 38 10.57 7.39 -17.16
CA GLY A 38 11.01 6.23 -17.90
C GLY A 38 10.93 4.90 -17.14
N LEU A 39 10.62 4.93 -15.83
CA LEU A 39 10.76 3.81 -14.92
C LEU A 39 9.73 2.71 -15.20
N VAL A 40 10.21 1.46 -15.17
CA VAL A 40 9.42 0.25 -15.41
C VAL A 40 9.29 -0.58 -14.14
N SER A 41 10.33 -0.58 -13.29
CA SER A 41 10.33 -1.26 -12.00
C SER A 41 10.83 -0.36 -10.89
N LEU A 42 10.09 -0.33 -9.79
CA LEU A 42 10.47 0.36 -8.55
C LEU A 42 10.53 -0.64 -7.39
N LYS A 43 11.60 -0.59 -6.61
CA LYS A 43 11.68 -1.22 -5.30
C LYS A 43 12.07 -0.18 -4.26
N LEU A 44 11.22 0.02 -3.26
CA LEU A 44 11.49 0.82 -2.07
C LEU A 44 11.36 -0.10 -0.87
N ASP A 45 12.47 -0.43 -0.22
CA ASP A 45 12.51 -1.46 0.81
C ASP A 45 13.37 -0.96 1.98
N TRP A 46 12.80 -0.84 3.18
CA TRP A 46 13.53 -0.33 4.34
C TRP A 46 14.19 1.04 4.10
N PHE A 47 13.38 2.03 3.74
CA PHE A 47 13.83 3.42 3.62
C PHE A 47 13.83 4.11 5.00
N TRP A 48 14.95 4.76 5.36
CA TRP A 48 15.04 5.58 6.58
C TRP A 48 14.65 7.04 6.30
N GLY A 49 13.79 7.60 7.16
CA GLY A 49 13.28 8.96 7.06
C GLY A 49 11.86 9.03 6.50
N LYS A 50 11.49 10.17 5.90
CA LYS A 50 10.16 10.37 5.28
C LYS A 50 10.07 9.64 3.94
N THR A 51 9.01 8.85 3.75
CA THR A 51 8.70 8.12 2.51
C THR A 51 8.88 9.02 1.29
N PRO A 52 9.63 8.59 0.25
CA PRO A 52 9.86 9.43 -0.91
C PRO A 52 8.57 9.87 -1.61
N PHE A 53 8.54 11.10 -2.08
CA PHE A 53 7.53 11.58 -3.01
C PHE A 53 7.82 11.03 -4.41
N LEU A 54 6.82 10.43 -5.04
CA LEU A 54 6.89 9.82 -6.34
C LEU A 54 6.06 10.66 -7.32
N GLU A 55 6.72 11.31 -8.27
CA GLU A 55 6.03 11.89 -9.42
C GLU A 55 5.38 10.76 -10.26
N ASN A 56 4.36 11.09 -11.07
CA ASN A 56 3.63 10.10 -11.87
C ASN A 56 4.55 9.31 -12.82
N MET A 57 4.65 7.99 -12.62
CA MET A 57 5.47 7.09 -13.42
C MET A 57 4.61 6.30 -14.42
N ALA A 58 4.16 6.93 -15.51
CA ALA A 58 3.17 6.34 -16.42
C ALA A 58 3.57 4.98 -17.06
N LEU A 59 4.88 4.67 -17.11
CA LEU A 59 5.44 3.44 -17.69
C LEU A 59 5.67 2.31 -16.68
N LEU A 60 5.38 2.56 -15.38
CA LEU A 60 5.65 1.60 -14.33
C LEU A 60 4.84 0.32 -14.55
N GLN A 61 5.50 -0.83 -14.43
CA GLN A 61 4.89 -2.15 -14.53
C GLN A 61 4.85 -2.85 -13.18
N THR A 62 5.93 -2.77 -12.42
CA THR A 62 6.09 -3.42 -11.13
C THR A 62 6.52 -2.41 -10.07
N ALA A 63 5.90 -2.44 -8.90
CA ALA A 63 6.39 -1.71 -7.74
C ALA A 63 6.30 -2.57 -6.47
N CYS A 64 7.39 -2.63 -5.73
CA CYS A 64 7.44 -3.20 -4.39
C CYS A 64 7.76 -2.07 -3.41
N VAL A 65 6.87 -1.82 -2.47
CA VAL A 65 7.05 -0.81 -1.42
C VAL A 65 6.87 -1.47 -0.07
N ASN A 66 7.97 -1.55 0.69
CA ASN A 66 8.02 -2.10 2.04
C ASN A 66 8.46 -1.01 3.03
N ILE A 67 7.51 -0.57 3.85
CA ILE A 67 7.67 0.54 4.80
C ILE A 67 7.90 -0.04 6.19
N GLY A 68 9.17 -0.18 6.56
CA GLY A 68 9.61 -0.74 7.84
C GLY A 68 9.80 0.28 8.96
N GLU A 69 10.47 -0.16 10.03
CA GLU A 69 10.68 0.61 11.27
C GLU A 69 11.27 1.99 11.01
N GLY A 70 12.19 2.08 10.05
CA GLY A 70 12.92 3.28 9.67
C GLY A 70 12.09 4.44 9.10
N CYS A 71 10.81 4.20 8.78
CA CYS A 71 9.94 5.23 8.25
C CYS A 71 9.49 6.22 9.34
N GLU A 72 9.72 7.50 9.10
CA GLU A 72 9.35 8.60 10.00
C GLU A 72 8.01 9.27 9.65
N ASP A 73 7.31 8.78 8.62
CA ASP A 73 5.89 9.13 8.43
C ASP A 73 5.06 8.40 9.50
N VAL A 74 5.09 8.96 10.71
CA VAL A 74 4.28 8.56 11.86
C VAL A 74 3.28 9.66 12.23
N CYS A 75 2.07 9.25 12.63
CA CYS A 75 1.11 10.14 13.27
C CYS A 75 0.95 9.65 14.72
N LEU A 76 1.35 10.48 15.68
CA LEU A 76 1.45 10.10 17.10
C LEU A 76 0.11 9.75 17.76
N ASN A 77 -1.02 9.95 17.07
CA ASN A 77 -2.36 9.58 17.51
C ASN A 77 -2.81 8.19 17.02
N TYR A 78 -1.90 7.35 16.49
CA TYR A 78 -2.26 6.00 16.04
C TYR A 78 -2.88 5.14 17.15
N ASN A 79 -2.40 5.29 18.40
CA ASN A 79 -2.94 4.55 19.56
C ASN A 79 -4.37 4.93 19.95
N SER A 80 -4.91 6.06 19.48
CA SER A 80 -6.29 6.48 19.77
C SER A 80 -7.27 6.11 18.66
N GLY A 81 -6.85 5.39 17.62
CA GLY A 81 -7.71 5.09 16.46
C GLY A 81 -8.07 6.32 15.64
N VAL A 82 -7.39 7.45 15.87
CA VAL A 82 -7.55 8.67 15.06
C VAL A 82 -6.75 8.48 13.78
N PHE A 83 -7.41 7.86 12.81
CA PHE A 83 -7.11 8.08 11.39
C PHE A 83 -7.20 9.58 11.12
N CYS A 84 -6.52 10.12 10.10
CA CYS A 84 -6.46 11.56 9.83
C CYS A 84 -7.84 12.15 9.42
N ASP A 85 -8.93 11.90 10.14
CA ASP A 85 -10.26 12.43 9.95
C ASP A 85 -10.72 13.25 11.17
N ALA A 86 -11.43 14.32 10.83
CA ALA A 86 -12.17 15.23 11.70
C ALA A 86 -11.40 16.20 12.60
N ASN A 87 -10.24 15.89 13.17
CA ASN A 87 -9.54 16.84 14.06
C ASN A 87 -8.21 17.33 13.47
N LYS A 88 -8.31 18.34 12.58
CA LYS A 88 -7.21 19.04 11.90
C LYS A 88 -6.12 19.62 12.84
N ASN A 89 -6.33 19.56 14.15
CA ASN A 89 -5.50 20.22 15.15
C ASN A 89 -4.55 19.26 15.89
N GLY A 90 -4.60 17.94 15.64
CA GLY A 90 -3.90 16.94 16.45
C GLY A 90 -2.65 16.30 15.85
N CYS A 91 -2.41 16.42 14.53
CA CYS A 91 -1.29 15.73 13.88
C CYS A 91 -0.62 16.62 12.84
N GLY A 92 0.53 17.21 13.20
CA GLY A 92 1.33 18.05 12.30
C GLY A 92 1.78 17.34 11.02
N ASN A 93 1.82 16.01 11.02
CA ASN A 93 2.17 15.18 9.86
C ASN A 93 0.96 14.78 8.97
N CYS A 94 -0.28 14.98 9.44
CA CYS A 94 -1.49 14.83 8.61
C CYS A 94 -1.77 16.09 7.76
N LEU A 95 -1.15 17.23 8.07
CA LEU A 95 -1.34 18.48 7.34
C LEU A 95 -0.35 18.56 6.17
N SER A 96 -0.89 18.49 4.95
CA SER A 96 -0.22 19.04 3.77
C SER A 96 -0.09 20.54 4.01
N LYS A 97 1.10 21.02 4.40
CA LYS A 97 1.39 22.46 4.47
C LYS A 97 1.17 23.03 3.06
N ASN A 98 0.03 23.72 2.88
CA ASN A 98 -0.37 24.59 1.75
C ASN A 98 -0.22 23.91 0.38
N ASP A 99 -1.28 23.59 -0.37
CA ASP A 99 -1.73 24.46 -1.48
C ASP A 99 -3.10 24.00 -2.04
N GLY A 100 -3.95 23.36 -1.22
CA GLY A 100 -5.25 22.87 -1.67
C GLY A 100 -5.20 21.68 -2.66
N ARG A 101 -4.00 21.23 -3.04
CA ARG A 101 -3.76 19.97 -3.74
C ARG A 101 -2.97 19.04 -2.82
N SER A 102 -3.65 18.10 -2.19
CA SER A 102 -3.00 17.03 -1.44
C SER A 102 -2.44 16.03 -2.45
N ASP A 103 -1.27 16.32 -3.02
CA ASP A 103 -0.61 15.38 -3.92
C ASP A 103 -0.26 14.11 -3.12
N CYS A 104 -0.70 12.96 -3.61
CA CYS A 104 -0.39 11.67 -3.00
C CYS A 104 1.11 11.45 -3.09
N VAL A 105 1.73 11.14 -1.97
CA VAL A 105 3.19 11.08 -1.92
C VAL A 105 3.72 9.85 -2.64
N LEU A 106 3.11 8.70 -2.43
CA LEU A 106 3.56 7.41 -2.91
C LEU A 106 2.55 6.81 -3.89
N LEU A 107 1.29 6.64 -3.47
CA LEU A 107 0.30 5.88 -4.25
C LEU A 107 0.00 6.52 -5.60
N GLY A 108 0.06 7.86 -5.68
CA GLY A 108 -0.11 8.59 -6.93
C GLY A 108 0.94 8.21 -7.98
N GLY A 109 2.21 8.14 -7.58
CA GLY A 109 3.33 7.80 -8.47
C GLY A 109 3.32 6.36 -8.97
N ILE A 110 2.81 5.41 -8.18
CA ILE A 110 2.76 3.98 -8.52
C ILE A 110 1.40 3.49 -9.06
N SER A 111 0.41 4.37 -9.15
CA SER A 111 -0.96 4.04 -9.59
C SER A 111 -1.07 3.43 -11.00
N SER A 112 -0.05 3.63 -11.83
CA SER A 112 0.07 3.08 -13.19
C SER A 112 0.57 1.64 -13.25
N ALA A 113 1.07 1.08 -12.13
CA ALA A 113 1.67 -0.24 -12.10
C ALA A 113 0.66 -1.37 -12.37
N LYS A 114 1.14 -2.46 -12.95
CA LYS A 114 0.37 -3.70 -13.16
C LYS A 114 0.49 -4.66 -11.99
N HIS A 115 1.61 -4.62 -11.28
CA HIS A 115 1.92 -5.51 -10.17
C HIS A 115 2.40 -4.66 -9.01
N LEU A 116 1.67 -4.70 -7.89
CA LEU A 116 2.02 -3.98 -6.68
C LEU A 116 2.17 -4.94 -5.51
N GLU A 117 3.24 -4.73 -4.75
CA GLU A 117 3.44 -5.29 -3.42
C GLU A 117 3.53 -4.11 -2.44
N LEU A 118 2.56 -3.98 -1.54
CA LEU A 118 2.48 -2.90 -0.58
C LEU A 118 2.50 -3.48 0.83
N ILE A 119 3.66 -3.38 1.46
CA ILE A 119 3.94 -3.91 2.79
C ILE A 119 4.24 -2.74 3.70
N SER A 120 3.67 -2.75 4.89
CA SER A 120 4.01 -1.79 5.93
C SER A 120 4.03 -2.48 7.27
N GLU A 121 4.93 -2.05 8.15
CA GLU A 121 4.77 -2.34 9.56
C GLU A 121 3.60 -1.54 10.15
N LEU A 122 3.10 -2.02 11.28
CA LEU A 122 1.97 -1.42 11.98
C LEU A 122 2.34 -0.03 12.51
N GLY A 123 1.35 0.84 12.69
CA GLY A 123 1.57 2.19 13.20
C GLY A 123 2.04 3.21 12.16
N LYS A 124 2.31 2.79 10.92
CA LYS A 124 2.58 3.70 9.81
C LYS A 124 1.26 4.20 9.21
N PHE A 125 1.21 5.40 8.62
CA PHE A 125 -0.07 5.96 8.14
C PHE A 125 -0.04 6.46 6.69
N ILE A 126 1.11 6.33 6.01
CA ILE A 126 1.35 6.88 4.68
C ILE A 126 0.38 6.34 3.62
N PHE A 127 0.12 5.03 3.61
CA PHE A 127 -0.83 4.42 2.68
C PHE A 127 -2.25 4.93 2.96
N THR A 128 -2.71 4.91 4.21
CA THR A 128 -4.03 5.43 4.57
C THR A 128 -4.19 6.91 4.22
N ARG A 129 -3.15 7.72 4.41
CA ARG A 129 -3.16 9.14 4.02
C ARG A 129 -3.31 9.29 2.51
N ASP A 130 -2.52 8.56 1.74
CA ASP A 130 -2.55 8.65 0.27
C ASP A 130 -3.83 8.07 -0.34
N LEU A 131 -4.47 7.10 0.30
CA LEU A 131 -5.78 6.59 -0.11
C LEU A 131 -6.87 7.67 -0.06
N LYS A 132 -6.73 8.71 0.77
CA LYS A 132 -7.65 9.86 0.79
C LYS A 132 -7.61 10.70 -0.47
N CYS A 133 -6.56 10.57 -1.28
CA CYS A 133 -6.55 11.15 -2.61
C CYS A 133 -7.47 10.42 -3.60
N CYS A 134 -7.95 9.22 -3.26
CA CYS A 134 -8.61 8.30 -4.17
C CYS A 134 -7.78 7.98 -5.44
N PRO A 135 -6.55 7.44 -5.30
CA PRO A 135 -5.75 7.06 -6.46
C PRO A 135 -6.41 5.89 -7.20
N THR A 136 -6.62 6.02 -8.50
CA THR A 136 -7.18 4.93 -9.34
C THR A 136 -6.08 4.05 -9.92
N PHE A 137 -6.12 2.76 -9.60
CA PHE A 137 -5.17 1.74 -10.07
C PHE A 137 -5.66 1.08 -11.37
N SER A 138 -5.80 1.89 -12.42
CA SER A 138 -6.46 1.50 -13.69
C SER A 138 -5.82 0.34 -14.47
N LYS A 139 -4.58 -0.05 -14.14
CA LYS A 139 -3.82 -1.12 -14.82
C LYS A 139 -3.45 -2.27 -13.90
N LEU A 140 -3.80 -2.20 -12.62
CA LEU A 140 -3.35 -3.13 -11.60
C LEU A 140 -4.01 -4.49 -11.78
N LYS A 141 -3.19 -5.50 -12.07
CA LYS A 141 -3.61 -6.91 -12.25
C LYS A 141 -3.36 -7.74 -11.01
N THR A 142 -2.24 -7.52 -10.31
CA THR A 142 -1.89 -8.28 -9.11
C THR A 142 -1.54 -7.36 -7.96
N LEU A 143 -2.14 -7.62 -6.80
CA LEU A 143 -1.92 -6.85 -5.58
C LEU A 143 -1.56 -7.79 -4.43
N LEU A 144 -0.42 -7.52 -3.78
CA LEU A 144 -0.03 -8.17 -2.53
C LEU A 144 -0.03 -7.14 -1.42
N LEU A 145 -0.74 -7.46 -0.33
CA LEU A 145 -0.83 -6.64 0.87
C LEU A 145 -0.47 -7.49 2.09
N ASN A 146 0.12 -6.88 3.12
CA ASN A 146 0.35 -7.55 4.40
C ASN A 146 -0.71 -7.19 5.46
N GLU A 147 -0.50 -7.68 6.68
CA GLU A 147 -1.39 -7.49 7.83
C GLU A 147 -1.77 -6.03 8.14
N TYR A 148 -0.93 -5.06 7.80
CA TYR A 148 -1.20 -3.62 7.94
C TYR A 148 -2.55 -3.20 7.37
N TRP A 149 -2.88 -3.71 6.18
CA TRP A 149 -4.10 -3.35 5.46
C TRP A 149 -5.37 -3.89 6.13
N CYS A 150 -5.20 -4.79 7.10
CA CYS A 150 -6.26 -5.51 7.79
C CYS A 150 -6.41 -5.12 9.28
N GLU A 151 -5.75 -4.05 9.73
CA GLU A 151 -5.78 -3.63 11.14
C GLU A 151 -6.71 -2.47 11.46
N ALA A 152 -7.09 -1.68 10.46
CA ALA A 152 -8.05 -0.61 10.69
C ALA A 152 -9.37 -1.19 11.22
N PRO A 153 -10.02 -0.54 12.21
CA PRO A 153 -11.28 -1.02 12.82
C PRO A 153 -12.34 -1.45 11.80
N ASP A 154 -12.43 -0.71 10.69
CA ASP A 154 -13.42 -0.91 9.63
C ASP A 154 -12.83 -1.54 8.35
N LEU A 155 -11.53 -1.85 8.35
CA LEU A 155 -10.80 -2.37 7.17
C LEU A 155 -10.88 -1.43 5.95
N ASP A 156 -11.12 -0.13 6.20
CA ASP A 156 -11.25 0.91 5.17
C ASP A 156 -10.09 0.94 4.17
N PRO A 157 -8.81 0.79 4.56
CA PRO A 157 -7.72 0.80 3.59
C PRO A 157 -7.82 -0.34 2.57
N LEU A 158 -8.19 -1.54 3.03
CA LEU A 158 -8.38 -2.72 2.19
C LEU A 158 -9.59 -2.52 1.26
N ALA A 159 -10.73 -2.09 1.80
CA ALA A 159 -11.91 -1.80 0.97
C ALA A 159 -11.63 -0.73 -0.08
N CYS A 160 -10.97 0.35 0.31
CA CYS A 160 -10.64 1.49 -0.55
C CYS A 160 -9.73 1.08 -1.71
N ILE A 161 -8.65 0.33 -1.47
CA ILE A 161 -7.76 -0.08 -2.57
C ILE A 161 -8.45 -1.04 -3.54
N LEU A 162 -9.30 -1.94 -3.05
CA LEU A 162 -10.06 -2.87 -3.91
C LEU A 162 -11.07 -2.13 -4.79
N GLN A 163 -11.79 -1.16 -4.24
CA GLN A 163 -12.74 -0.31 -4.98
C GLN A 163 -12.04 0.54 -6.06
N ASN A 164 -10.79 0.95 -5.81
CA ASN A 164 -10.01 1.76 -6.74
C ASN A 164 -9.20 0.95 -7.77
N SER A 165 -9.37 -0.37 -7.80
CA SER A 165 -8.60 -1.29 -8.67
C SER A 165 -9.52 -2.05 -9.64
N PRO A 166 -10.10 -1.39 -10.65
CA PRO A 166 -11.21 -1.93 -11.45
C PRO A 166 -10.85 -3.13 -12.33
N VAL A 167 -9.56 -3.40 -12.54
CA VAL A 167 -9.05 -4.49 -13.41
C VAL A 167 -8.21 -5.52 -12.65
N LEU A 168 -8.31 -5.53 -11.32
CA LEU A 168 -7.57 -6.46 -10.47
C LEU A 168 -7.97 -7.91 -10.78
N GLU A 169 -6.97 -8.76 -11.04
CA GLU A 169 -7.13 -10.17 -11.36
C GLU A 169 -6.78 -11.08 -10.17
N LYS A 170 -5.74 -10.71 -9.40
CA LYS A 170 -5.26 -11.48 -8.25
C LYS A 170 -5.01 -10.59 -7.03
N LEU A 171 -5.58 -10.99 -5.89
CA LEU A 171 -5.29 -10.43 -4.56
C LEU A 171 -4.54 -11.47 -3.71
N THR A 172 -3.47 -11.06 -3.05
CA THR A 172 -2.77 -11.86 -2.04
C THR A 172 -2.67 -11.07 -0.73
N LEU A 173 -3.18 -11.66 0.36
CA LEU A 173 -3.12 -11.13 1.71
C LEU A 173 -2.14 -11.97 2.54
N GLN A 174 -1.02 -11.38 2.94
CA GLN A 174 -0.01 -12.00 3.81
C GLN A 174 -0.21 -11.54 5.27
N LEU A 175 -0.92 -12.36 6.04
CA LEU A 175 -1.37 -12.08 7.41
C LEU A 175 -0.57 -12.91 8.43
N PHE A 176 0.75 -12.75 8.41
CA PHE A 176 1.66 -13.38 9.35
C PHE A 176 2.85 -12.45 9.65
N SER A 177 3.34 -12.50 10.89
CA SER A 177 4.56 -11.79 11.28
C SER A 177 5.81 -12.45 10.67
N LYS A 178 6.82 -11.63 10.34
CA LYS A 178 8.09 -11.97 9.63
C LYS A 178 8.54 -13.45 9.79
N GLY A 179 8.69 -14.15 8.66
CA GLY A 179 9.21 -15.52 8.55
C GLY A 179 8.69 -16.19 7.26
N PRO A 180 9.36 -17.23 6.70
CA PRO A 180 8.94 -17.85 5.44
C PRO A 180 7.67 -18.71 5.55
N ASP A 181 7.23 -19.03 6.77
CA ASP A 181 6.26 -20.09 6.99
C ASP A 181 4.88 -19.54 7.32
N HIS A 182 4.05 -19.38 6.29
CA HIS A 182 2.60 -19.40 6.47
C HIS A 182 2.18 -20.87 6.67
N LYS A 183 1.37 -21.13 7.69
CA LYS A 183 0.89 -22.50 7.97
C LYS A 183 -0.45 -22.80 7.31
N VAL A 184 -1.19 -21.74 6.98
CA VAL A 184 -2.53 -21.81 6.41
C VAL A 184 -2.57 -20.96 5.16
N GLU A 185 -3.06 -21.56 4.07
CA GLU A 185 -3.37 -20.88 2.82
C GLU A 185 -4.84 -21.13 2.50
N MET A 186 -5.61 -20.05 2.35
CA MET A 186 -7.01 -20.08 1.94
C MET A 186 -7.12 -19.46 0.55
N LYS A 187 -7.80 -20.16 -0.36
CA LYS A 187 -8.05 -19.70 -1.72
C LYS A 187 -9.52 -19.37 -1.88
N GLY A 188 -9.80 -18.17 -2.33
CA GLY A 188 -11.12 -17.70 -2.66
C GLY A 188 -11.21 -17.19 -4.09
N SER A 189 -12.44 -17.14 -4.58
CA SER A 189 -12.78 -16.65 -5.91
C SER A 189 -13.96 -15.70 -5.81
N TYR A 190 -13.95 -14.66 -6.64
CA TYR A 190 -15.10 -13.77 -6.78
C TYR A 190 -16.24 -14.47 -7.51
N THR A 191 -17.45 -14.36 -6.98
CA THR A 191 -18.68 -14.81 -7.65
C THR A 191 -19.51 -13.59 -8.02
N PRO A 192 -19.70 -13.29 -9.33
CA PRO A 192 -20.55 -12.19 -9.75
C PRO A 192 -21.97 -12.37 -9.22
N MET A 193 -22.55 -11.31 -8.65
CA MET A 193 -23.98 -11.23 -8.30
C MET A 193 -24.70 -10.30 -9.27
N GLU A 194 -26.03 -10.41 -9.35
CA GLU A 194 -26.85 -9.47 -10.12
C GLU A 194 -26.77 -8.07 -9.49
N GLY A 195 -26.06 -7.14 -10.14
CA GLY A 195 -25.95 -5.75 -9.72
C GLY A 195 -24.57 -5.13 -9.98
N PRO A 196 -24.40 -3.83 -9.70
CA PRO A 196 -23.10 -3.16 -9.83
C PRO A 196 -22.13 -3.67 -8.77
N SER A 197 -20.94 -4.08 -9.22
CA SER A 197 -19.87 -4.58 -8.35
C SER A 197 -19.10 -3.43 -7.71
N ALA A 198 -18.92 -3.49 -6.39
CA ALA A 198 -18.09 -2.51 -5.67
C ALA A 198 -16.58 -2.73 -5.90
N ILE A 199 -16.17 -3.91 -6.39
CA ILE A 199 -14.78 -4.28 -6.65
C ILE A 199 -14.64 -4.84 -8.07
N SER A 200 -13.39 -5.08 -8.51
CA SER A 200 -13.07 -5.65 -9.82
C SER A 200 -13.84 -6.96 -10.11
N GLU A 201 -14.59 -6.96 -11.21
CA GLU A 201 -15.23 -8.17 -11.76
C GLU A 201 -14.21 -9.12 -12.40
N HIS A 202 -12.99 -8.65 -12.65
CA HIS A 202 -11.89 -9.46 -13.18
C HIS A 202 -11.17 -10.28 -12.09
N LEU A 203 -11.51 -10.08 -10.81
CA LEU A 203 -10.82 -10.71 -9.68
C LEU A 203 -11.12 -12.21 -9.68
N ASN A 204 -10.18 -13.03 -10.11
CA ASN A 204 -10.38 -14.48 -10.21
C ASN A 204 -9.75 -15.26 -9.04
N MET A 205 -8.74 -14.68 -8.39
CA MET A 205 -7.93 -15.36 -7.38
C MET A 205 -7.73 -14.46 -6.16
N VAL A 206 -8.13 -14.95 -5.00
CA VAL A 206 -7.86 -14.34 -3.70
C VAL A 206 -7.13 -15.35 -2.83
N GLU A 207 -5.87 -15.06 -2.48
CA GLU A 207 -5.07 -15.90 -1.59
C GLU A 207 -4.94 -15.20 -0.23
N VAL A 208 -5.37 -15.86 0.84
CA VAL A 208 -5.14 -15.42 2.23
C VAL A 208 -4.15 -16.38 2.88
N LYS A 209 -3.00 -15.86 3.27
CA LYS A 209 -1.91 -16.62 3.91
C LYS A 209 -1.78 -16.17 5.36
N CYS A 210 -1.88 -17.09 6.31
CA CYS A 210 -1.74 -16.78 7.74
C CYS A 210 -1.10 -17.95 8.52
N ASN A 211 -0.74 -17.69 9.79
CA ASN A 211 -0.20 -18.72 10.69
C ASN A 211 -1.30 -19.52 11.39
N VAL A 212 -2.38 -18.86 11.76
CA VAL A 212 -3.54 -19.43 12.45
C VAL A 212 -4.77 -18.63 12.04
N VAL A 213 -5.94 -19.26 12.03
CA VAL A 213 -7.21 -18.56 11.83
C VAL A 213 -7.69 -18.07 13.20
N ASP A 214 -7.51 -16.78 13.46
CA ASP A 214 -7.97 -16.10 14.66
C ASP A 214 -9.13 -15.14 14.36
N GLU A 215 -9.59 -14.39 15.38
CA GLU A 215 -10.67 -13.41 15.21
C GLU A 215 -10.35 -12.30 14.20
N LYS A 216 -9.09 -11.90 14.05
CA LYS A 216 -8.66 -10.88 13.09
C LYS A 216 -8.80 -11.43 11.66
N ILE A 217 -8.34 -12.66 11.42
CA ILE A 217 -8.51 -13.33 10.13
C ILE A 217 -9.99 -13.51 9.80
N LEU A 218 -10.83 -13.91 10.76
CA LEU A 218 -12.27 -14.06 10.55
C LEU A 218 -12.95 -12.73 10.17
N LYS A 219 -12.51 -11.59 10.72
CA LYS A 219 -13.01 -10.27 10.31
C LYS A 219 -12.64 -9.95 8.85
N VAL A 220 -11.40 -10.24 8.45
CA VAL A 220 -10.95 -10.07 7.06
C VAL A 220 -11.77 -10.94 6.12
N LEU A 221 -11.95 -12.22 6.44
CA LEU A 221 -12.76 -13.14 5.63
C LEU A 221 -14.22 -12.65 5.51
N LYS A 222 -14.82 -12.14 6.59
CA LYS A 222 -16.18 -11.56 6.56
C LYS A 222 -16.28 -10.36 5.62
N LEU A 223 -15.29 -9.46 5.63
CA LEU A 223 -15.24 -8.33 4.69
C LEU A 223 -15.15 -8.83 3.25
N LEU A 224 -14.27 -9.78 2.97
CA LEU A 224 -14.11 -10.35 1.63
C LEU A 224 -15.39 -11.05 1.17
N SER A 225 -16.10 -11.74 2.06
CA SER A 225 -17.43 -12.30 1.78
C SER A 225 -18.45 -11.22 1.44
N ALA A 226 -18.40 -10.03 2.08
CA ALA A 226 -19.26 -8.90 1.73
C ALA A 226 -18.95 -8.33 0.32
N PHE A 227 -17.77 -8.62 -0.22
CA PHE A 227 -17.39 -8.35 -1.61
C PHE A 227 -17.65 -9.54 -2.55
N ASN A 228 -18.47 -10.52 -2.14
CA ASN A 228 -18.78 -11.73 -2.90
C ASN A 228 -17.55 -12.61 -3.22
N ILE A 229 -16.53 -12.58 -2.37
CA ILE A 229 -15.39 -13.49 -2.45
C ILE A 229 -15.69 -14.70 -1.57
N GLN A 230 -15.81 -15.88 -2.19
CA GLN A 230 -16.08 -17.13 -1.49
C GLN A 230 -14.79 -17.91 -1.32
N PHE A 231 -14.53 -18.41 -0.10
CA PHE A 231 -13.39 -19.26 0.19
C PHE A 231 -13.79 -20.72 0.18
N GLY A 232 -13.07 -21.54 -0.58
CA GLY A 232 -13.18 -22.99 -0.48
C GLY A 232 -12.44 -23.46 0.77
N PHE A 233 -13.16 -23.76 1.85
CA PHE A 233 -12.56 -24.47 2.97
C PHE A 233 -12.34 -25.93 2.54
N LEU A 234 -11.06 -26.33 2.42
CA LEU A 234 -10.65 -27.74 2.23
C LEU A 234 -10.75 -28.51 3.54
#